data_AF-A0A7Z9WSJ2-F1
#
_entry.id   AF-A0A7Z9WSJ2-F1
#
_cell.length_a   1.000
_cell.length_b   1.000
_cell.length_c   1.000
_cell.angle_alpha   90.00
_cell.angle_beta   90.00
_cell.angle_gamma   90.00
#
_symmetry.space_group_name_H-M   'P 1'
#
loop_
_entity.id
_entity.type
_entity.pdbx_description
1 polymer ?
#
loop_
_entity_poly.entity_id
_entity_poly.type
_entity_poly.pdbx_seq_one_letter_code
_entity_poly.pdbx_strand_id
1 'polypeptide(L)'
;MKKIISRLVGFEKEQTARRWLEKQGIQIVAQNFTCKGGEIDLIGLDQDTLVAFEIRYRKHPRHGNAAESIPPAKLARLQRCLAYFLLRHPN
;
A
#
# COMPACT_ATOMS: atom_id res chain seq x y z
N MET A 1 22.43 -6.78 -9.87
CA MET A 1 21.65 -8.03 -9.64
C MET A 1 20.70 -7.98 -8.44
N LYS A 2 21.14 -7.77 -7.19
CA LYS A 2 20.27 -7.77 -5.98
C LYS A 2 19.01 -6.86 -6.05
N LYS A 3 19.14 -5.67 -6.63
CA LYS A 3 18.06 -4.66 -6.72
C LYS A 3 16.92 -5.03 -7.67
N ILE A 4 17.23 -5.77 -8.75
CA ILE A 4 16.22 -6.25 -9.72
C ILE A 4 15.40 -7.38 -9.09
N ILE A 5 16.07 -8.30 -8.39
CA ILE A 5 15.43 -9.42 -7.69
C ILE A 5 14.53 -8.90 -6.55
N SER A 6 14.96 -7.89 -5.78
CA SER A 6 14.10 -7.34 -4.71
C SER A 6 12.87 -6.62 -5.26
N ARG A 7 12.95 -6.04 -6.46
CA ARG A 7 11.81 -5.37 -7.12
C ARG A 7 10.82 -6.38 -7.70
N LEU A 8 11.31 -7.48 -8.29
CA LEU A 8 10.48 -8.61 -8.74
C LEU A 8 9.75 -9.28 -7.56
N VAL A 9 10.47 -9.51 -6.46
CA VAL A 9 9.87 -10.04 -5.23
C VAL A 9 8.84 -9.05 -4.66
N GLY A 10 9.12 -7.74 -4.68
CA GLY A 10 8.14 -6.71 -4.27
C GLY A 10 6.85 -6.80 -5.10
N PHE A 11 6.99 -6.81 -6.43
CA PHE A 11 5.88 -6.89 -7.37
C PHE A 11 5.02 -8.17 -7.18
N GLU A 12 5.64 -9.34 -7.05
CA GLU A 12 4.88 -10.58 -6.82
C GLU A 12 4.10 -10.57 -5.50
N LYS A 13 4.63 -9.90 -4.48
CA LYS A 13 3.99 -9.77 -3.17
C LYS A 13 2.87 -8.73 -3.21
N GLU A 14 3.05 -7.61 -3.91
CA GLU A 14 1.98 -6.66 -4.22
C GLU A 14 0.83 -7.36 -4.95
N GLN A 15 1.11 -8.19 -5.95
CA GLN A 15 0.09 -8.92 -6.70
C GLN A 15 -0.60 -10.00 -5.88
N THR A 16 0.11 -10.63 -4.95
CA THR A 16 -0.49 -11.58 -4.01
C THR A 16 -1.41 -10.86 -3.03
N ALA A 17 -0.95 -9.72 -2.47
CA ALA A 17 -1.74 -8.91 -1.57
C ALA A 17 -3.00 -8.35 -2.26
N ARG A 18 -2.86 -7.81 -3.48
CA ARG A 18 -3.96 -7.34 -4.31
C ARG A 18 -5.04 -8.41 -4.48
N ARG A 19 -4.65 -9.60 -4.94
CA ARG A 19 -5.59 -10.72 -5.14
C ARG A 19 -6.26 -11.15 -3.85
N TRP A 20 -5.54 -11.10 -2.73
CA TRP A 20 -6.12 -11.42 -1.43
C TRP A 20 -7.16 -10.37 -1.00
N LEU A 21 -6.85 -9.09 -1.15
CA LEU A 21 -7.74 -7.97 -0.85
C LEU A 21 -9.00 -7.99 -1.72
N GLU A 22 -8.86 -8.25 -3.02
CA GLU A 22 -10.00 -8.40 -3.95
C GLU A 22 -10.92 -9.54 -3.51
N LYS A 23 -10.36 -10.67 -3.04
CA LYS A 23 -11.14 -11.77 -2.47
C LYS A 23 -11.84 -11.42 -1.16
N GLN A 24 -11.35 -10.41 -0.43
CA GLN A 24 -12.03 -9.87 0.76
C GLN A 24 -13.11 -8.84 0.41
N GLY A 25 -13.36 -8.56 -0.88
CA GLY A 25 -14.35 -7.58 -1.32
C GLY A 25 -13.82 -6.16 -1.52
N ILE A 26 -12.52 -5.94 -1.36
CA ILE A 26 -11.91 -4.63 -1.62
C ILE A 26 -11.79 -4.42 -3.13
N GLN A 27 -12.41 -3.36 -3.64
CA GLN A 27 -12.22 -2.95 -5.03
C GLN A 27 -10.91 -2.16 -5.15
N ILE A 28 -9.89 -2.74 -5.77
CA ILE A 28 -8.61 -2.05 -5.95
C ILE A 28 -8.74 -1.01 -7.08
N VAL A 29 -8.55 0.26 -6.74
CA VAL A 29 -8.75 1.41 -7.65
C VAL A 29 -7.43 2.04 -8.11
N ALA A 30 -6.34 1.84 -7.38
CA ALA A 30 -5.00 2.24 -7.83
C ALA A 30 -3.91 1.33 -7.26
N GLN A 31 -2.77 1.29 -7.96
CA GLN A 31 -1.57 0.54 -7.56
C GLN A 31 -0.35 1.42 -7.81
N ASN A 32 0.68 1.30 -6.97
CA ASN A 32 1.92 2.07 -7.08
C ASN A 32 1.65 3.58 -7.25
N PHE A 33 0.68 4.11 -6.49
CA PHE A 33 0.24 5.49 -6.62
C PHE A 33 1.29 6.43 -6.03
N THR A 34 1.71 7.41 -6.83
CA THR A 34 2.71 8.41 -6.41
C THR A 34 2.07 9.78 -6.27
N CYS A 35 2.45 10.49 -5.21
CA CYS A 35 2.03 11.86 -4.98
C CYS A 35 3.25 12.70 -4.59
N LYS A 36 3.11 14.04 -4.58
CA LYS A 36 4.20 14.91 -4.13
C LYS A 36 4.57 14.57 -2.68
N GLY A 37 5.74 13.95 -2.53
CA GLY A 37 6.30 13.60 -1.24
C GLY A 37 5.86 12.25 -0.68
N GLY A 38 5.30 11.32 -1.48
CA GLY A 38 5.02 9.95 -1.03
C GLY A 38 4.52 8.98 -2.10
N GLU A 39 4.40 7.72 -1.70
CA GLU A 39 3.86 6.63 -2.50
C GLU A 39 2.90 5.78 -1.64
N ILE A 40 1.92 5.16 -2.29
CA ILE A 40 0.98 4.19 -1.73
C ILE A 40 1.01 2.94 -2.63
N ASP A 41 1.23 1.76 -2.04
CA ASP A 41 1.34 0.52 -2.81
C ASP A 41 0.02 0.13 -3.46
N LEU A 42 -1.09 0.11 -2.70
CA LEU A 42 -2.43 -0.09 -3.22
C LEU A 42 -3.42 0.90 -2.60
N ILE A 43 -4.35 1.39 -3.41
CA ILE A 43 -5.55 2.11 -2.96
C ILE A 43 -6.75 1.26 -3.34
N GLY A 44 -7.61 0.97 -2.37
CA GLY A 44 -8.83 0.22 -2.58
C GLY A 44 -10.03 0.92 -1.98
N LEU A 45 -11.21 0.47 -2.39
CA LEU A 45 -12.50 0.90 -1.90
C LEU A 45 -13.15 -0.27 -1.15
N ASP A 46 -13.51 -0.03 0.11
CA ASP A 46 -14.37 -0.89 0.92
C ASP A 46 -15.71 -0.17 1.11
N GLN A 47 -16.71 -0.57 0.32
CA GLN A 47 -17.99 0.16 0.21
C GLN A 47 -17.77 1.63 -0.17
N ASP A 48 -17.98 2.56 0.76
CA ASP A 48 -17.79 4.00 0.54
C ASP A 48 -16.47 4.52 1.18
N THR A 49 -15.63 3.61 1.68
CA THR A 49 -14.39 3.95 2.39
C THR A 49 -13.17 3.72 1.52
N LEU A 50 -12.41 4.79 1.27
CA LEU A 50 -11.12 4.70 0.59
C LEU A 50 -10.03 4.25 1.56
N VAL A 51 -9.36 3.14 1.24
CA VAL A 51 -8.35 2.50 2.08
C VAL A 51 -7.01 2.47 1.36
N ALA A 52 -5.95 2.93 2.03
CA ALA A 52 -4.58 2.75 1.56
C ALA A 52 -3.93 1.54 2.22
N PHE A 53 -3.30 0.69 1.40
CA PHE A 53 -2.57 -0.48 1.85
C PHE A 53 -1.08 -0.30 1.59
N GLU A 54 -0.28 -0.55 2.62
CA GLU A 54 1.18 -0.63 2.54
C GLU A 54 1.59 -2.10 2.65
N ILE A 55 2.27 -2.62 1.63
CA ILE A 55 2.61 -4.04 1.50
C ILE A 55 4.05 -4.25 1.96
N ARG A 56 4.23 -4.92 3.10
CA ARG A 56 5.56 -5.25 3.63
C ARG A 56 5.85 -6.73 3.51
N TYR A 57 6.86 -7.08 2.71
CA TYR A 57 7.40 -8.43 2.67
C TYR A 57 8.55 -8.60 3.68
N ARG A 58 8.48 -9.65 4.51
CA ARG A 58 9.58 -10.06 5.39
C ARG A 58 10.01 -11.48 5.07
N LYS A 59 11.31 -11.67 4.80
CA LYS A 59 11.92 -12.99 4.53
C LYS A 59 12.13 -13.83 5.80
N HIS A 60 12.31 -13.18 6.95
CA HIS A 60 12.53 -13.84 8.24
C HIS A 60 11.63 -13.22 9.33
N PRO A 61 10.76 -13.99 10.00
CA PRO A 61 9.76 -13.46 10.92
C PRO A 61 10.27 -13.14 12.34
N ARG A 62 11.52 -13.48 12.70
CA ARG A 62 12.02 -13.49 14.09
C ARG A 62 12.34 -12.12 14.74
N HIS A 63 11.96 -10.98 14.17
CA HIS A 63 12.31 -9.65 14.71
C HIS A 63 11.15 -8.64 14.81
N GLY A 64 9.88 -9.07 14.80
CA GLY A 64 8.74 -8.16 14.89
C GLY A 64 7.83 -8.52 16.06
N ASN A 65 8.01 -7.85 17.21
CA ASN A 65 7.04 -7.89 18.30
C ASN A 65 6.53 -6.47 18.59
N ALA A 66 5.22 -6.38 18.85
CA ALA A 66 4.44 -5.27 19.43
C ALA A 66 4.43 -3.86 18.77
N ALA A 67 5.40 -3.49 17.92
CA ALA A 67 5.60 -2.10 17.46
C ALA A 67 5.36 -1.88 15.95
N GLU A 68 4.44 -2.60 15.32
CA GLU A 68 4.13 -2.47 13.87
C GLU A 68 3.35 -1.20 13.50
N SER A 69 3.46 -0.15 14.30
CA SER A 69 2.88 1.15 14.00
C SER A 69 3.52 1.73 12.74
N ILE A 70 2.68 2.27 11.86
CA ILE A 70 3.14 3.18 10.83
C ILE A 70 3.73 4.40 11.55
N PRO A 71 5.03 4.74 11.36
CA PRO A 71 5.60 5.90 12.02
C PRO A 71 4.79 7.17 11.72
N PRO A 72 4.62 8.12 12.66
CA PRO A 72 3.77 9.29 12.46
C PRO A 72 4.07 10.07 11.17
N ALA A 73 5.34 10.22 10.82
CA ALA A 73 5.76 10.86 9.57
C ALA A 73 5.27 10.10 8.32
N LYS A 74 5.25 8.77 8.37
CA LYS A 74 4.75 7.93 7.29
C LYS A 74 3.22 8.00 7.23
N LEU A 75 2.52 8.02 8.36
CA LEU A 75 1.07 8.19 8.40
C LEU A 75 0.64 9.53 7.78
N ALA A 76 1.26 10.63 8.21
CA ALA A 76 0.98 11.96 7.67
C ALA A 76 1.22 12.04 6.15
N ARG A 77 2.20 11.30 5.64
CA ARG A 77 2.48 11.20 4.21
C ARG A 77 1.39 10.43 3.46
N LEU A 78 0.95 9.29 3.99
CA LEU A 78 -0.12 8.50 3.40
C LEU A 78 -1.42 9.30 3.34
N GLN A 79 -1.76 10.02 4.41
CA GLN A 79 -2.94 10.90 4.45
C GLN A 79 -2.92 11.97 3.36
N ARG A 80 -1.77 12.62 3.14
CA ARG A 80 -1.63 13.60 2.05
C ARG A 80 -1.79 12.97 0.67
N CYS A 81 -1.23 11.78 0.46
CA CYS A 81 -1.40 11.09 -0.83
C CYS A 81 -2.84 10.65 -1.06
N LEU A 82 -3.54 10.15 -0.04
CA LEU A 82 -4.97 9.82 -0.10
C LEU A 82 -5.82 11.05 -0.42
N ALA A 83 -5.58 12.18 0.26
CA ALA A 83 -6.28 13.43 -0.02
C ALA A 83 -6.04 13.92 -1.46
N TYR A 84 -4.80 13.81 -1.94
CA TYR A 84 -4.45 14.16 -3.32
C TYR A 84 -5.12 13.22 -4.34
N PHE A 85 -5.23 11.93 -4.02
CA PHE A 85 -5.96 10.96 -4.85
C PHE A 85 -7.44 11.35 -4.98
N LEU A 86 -8.12 11.61 -3.86
CA LEU A 86 -9.53 12.02 -3.86
C LEU A 86 -9.76 13.30 -4.68
N LEU A 87 -8.86 14.27 -4.58
CA LEU A 87 -8.97 15.51 -5.37
C LEU A 87 -8.88 15.27 -6.88
N ARG A 88 -8.09 14.27 -7.32
CA ARG A 88 -7.94 13.89 -8.73
C ARG A 88 -9.03 12.97 -9.25
N HIS A 89 -9.72 12.27 -8.36
CA HIS A 89 -10.74 11.28 -8.69
C HIS A 89 -12.02 11.57 -7.87
N PRO A 90 -12.71 12.69 -8.16
CA PRO A 90 -13.82 13.14 -7.34
C PRO A 90 -15.10 12.30 -7.43
N ASN A 91 -15.14 11.23 -8.23
CA ASN A 91 -16.28 10.31 -8.34
C ASN A 91 -15.79 8.89 -8.64
#